data_AF-A0A2Z6U834-F1
#
_entry.id   AF-A0A2Z6U834-F1
#
_cell.length_a   1.000
_cell.length_b   1.000
_cell.length_c   1.000
_cell.angle_alpha   90.00
_cell.angle_beta   90.00
_cell.angle_gamma   90.00
#
_symmetry.space_group_name_H-M   'P 1'
#
loop_
_entity.id
_entity.type
_entity.pdbx_description
1 polymer ?
#
loop_
_entity_poly.entity_id
_entity_poly.type
_entity_poly.pdbx_seq_one_letter_code
_entity_poly.pdbx_strand_id
1 'polypeptide(L)'
;MTEADKEIIEILKELFRNKDNEFVDPDELLQEQIVKWSIYVAGAGLTILLPIKLLGSADHSAASGLLSGIVGVAFTLLFIHLNVKSKNPSVILYILTWLSLMLSLWLAG
;
A
#
# COMPACT_ATOMS: atom_id res chain seq x y z
N MET A 1 12.98 -17.30 4.73
CA MET A 1 13.15 -15.87 4.39
C MET A 1 14.44 -15.74 3.63
N THR A 2 14.38 -15.21 2.42
CA THR A 2 15.58 -14.88 1.63
C THR A 2 16.18 -13.56 2.10
N GLU A 3 17.44 -13.27 1.74
CA GLU A 3 18.05 -11.95 2.03
C GLU A 3 17.28 -10.80 1.37
N ALA A 4 16.71 -11.04 0.18
CA ALA A 4 15.83 -10.08 -0.48
C ALA A 4 14.55 -9.80 0.32
N ASP A 5 13.98 -10.80 1.00
CA ASP A 5 12.81 -10.59 1.85
C ASP A 5 13.13 -9.77 3.10
N LYS A 6 14.33 -9.93 3.67
CA LYS A 6 14.80 -9.11 4.79
C LYS A 6 14.96 -7.66 4.36
N GLU A 7 15.55 -7.43 3.18
CA GLU A 7 15.71 -6.09 2.59
C GLU A 7 14.36 -5.38 2.44
N ILE A 8 13.33 -6.06 1.91
CA ILE A 8 11.97 -5.48 1.81
C ILE A 8 11.38 -5.15 3.19
N ILE A 9 11.55 -6.04 4.17
CA ILE A 9 11.06 -5.80 5.53
C ILE A 9 11.77 -4.60 6.16
N GLU A 10 13.07 -4.44 5.95
CA GLU A 10 13.83 -3.28 6.42
C GLU A 10 13.36 -1.99 5.76
N ILE A 11 13.15 -1.99 4.44
CA ILE A 11 12.60 -0.82 3.73
C ILE A 11 11.21 -0.46 4.27
N LEU A 12 10.33 -1.44 4.51
CA LEU A 12 9.00 -1.19 5.07
C LEU A 12 9.05 -0.68 6.51
N LYS A 13 9.95 -1.23 7.34
CA LYS A 13 10.17 -0.74 8.71
C LYS A 13 10.68 0.69 8.70
N GLU A 14 11.62 0.99 7.82
CA GLU A 14 12.20 2.31 7.66
C GLU A 14 11.15 3.32 7.19
N LEU A 15 10.30 2.91 6.23
CA LEU A 15 9.18 3.71 5.76
C LEU A 15 8.32 4.13 6.96
N PHE A 16 7.88 3.22 7.83
CA PHE A 16 7.04 3.56 8.97
C PHE A 16 7.79 4.04 10.23
N ARG A 17 9.12 4.15 10.19
CA ARG A 17 9.90 4.66 11.31
C ARG A 17 9.63 6.14 11.53
N ASN A 18 9.56 6.55 12.79
CA ASN A 18 9.47 7.95 13.13
C ASN A 18 10.86 8.60 13.06
N LYS A 19 11.00 9.70 12.30
CA LYS A 19 12.29 10.36 12.00
C LYS A 19 12.36 11.79 12.56
N ASP A 20 11.58 12.11 13.60
CA ASP A 20 11.40 13.46 14.18
C ASP A 20 12.69 14.24 14.53
N ASN A 21 13.84 13.58 14.63
CA ASN A 21 15.13 14.20 14.99
C ASN A 21 16.29 13.86 14.02
N GLU A 22 16.02 13.29 12.85
CA GLU A 22 17.06 12.99 11.85
C GLU A 22 17.09 14.04 10.75
N PHE A 23 18.29 14.46 10.35
CA PHE A 23 18.48 15.28 9.15
C PHE A 23 18.28 14.39 7.91
N VAL A 24 17.04 14.34 7.44
CA VAL A 24 16.65 13.60 6.23
C VAL A 24 16.48 14.59 5.08
N ASP A 25 16.82 14.14 3.87
CA ASP A 25 16.57 14.91 2.65
C ASP A 25 15.06 15.24 2.53
N PRO A 26 14.68 16.52 2.37
CA PRO A 26 13.27 16.91 2.22
C PRO A 26 12.55 16.17 1.09
N ASP A 27 13.24 15.82 -0.01
CA ASP A 27 12.65 15.08 -1.12
C ASP A 27 12.35 13.64 -0.73
N GLU A 28 13.24 13.01 0.05
CA GLU A 28 13.04 11.66 0.56
C GLU A 28 11.89 11.62 1.58
N LEU A 29 11.81 12.62 2.47
CA LEU A 29 10.69 12.78 3.40
C LEU A 29 9.36 12.91 2.66
N LEU A 30 9.30 13.74 1.62
CA LEU A 30 8.09 13.97 0.84
C LEU A 30 7.63 12.69 0.14
N GLN A 31 8.56 11.93 -0.46
CA GLN A 31 8.26 10.64 -1.08
C GLN A 31 7.71 9.64 -0.06
N GLU A 32 8.37 9.49 1.10
CA GLU A 32 7.90 8.60 2.18
C GLU A 32 6.52 9.01 2.68
N GLN A 33 6.27 10.32 2.82
CA GLN A 33 4.99 10.87 3.27
C GLN A 33 3.86 10.59 2.27
N ILE A 34 4.11 10.74 0.96
CA ILE A 34 3.14 10.40 -0.09
C ILE A 34 2.74 8.93 -0.02
N VAL A 35 3.73 8.03 0.10
CA VAL A 35 3.47 6.59 0.20
C VAL A 35 2.66 6.29 1.46
N LYS A 36 3.05 6.82 2.62
CA LYS A 36 2.29 6.66 3.88
C LYS A 36 0.84 7.12 3.76
N TRP A 37 0.61 8.33 3.26
CA TRP A 37 -0.74 8.87 3.11
C TRP A 37 -1.58 8.03 2.17
N SER A 38 -1.02 7.57 1.05
CA SER A 38 -1.74 6.70 0.13
C SER A 38 -2.20 5.40 0.81
N ILE A 39 -1.34 4.80 1.63
CA ILE A 39 -1.66 3.59 2.41
C ILE A 39 -2.71 3.88 3.47
N TYR A 40 -2.61 5.01 4.20
CA TYR A 40 -3.59 5.39 5.21
C TYR A 40 -4.97 5.67 4.60
N VAL A 41 -5.03 6.34 3.45
CA VAL A 41 -6.29 6.61 2.75
C VAL A 41 -6.90 5.31 2.23
N ALA A 42 -6.11 4.42 1.63
CA ALA A 42 -6.58 3.10 1.21
C ALA A 42 -7.07 2.26 2.40
N GLY A 43 -6.32 2.27 3.51
CA GLY A 43 -6.69 1.57 4.74
C GLY A 43 -7.97 2.10 5.38
N ALA A 44 -8.13 3.42 5.48
CA ALA A 44 -9.34 4.05 6.00
C ALA A 44 -10.56 3.79 5.09
N GLY A 45 -10.37 3.81 3.78
CA GLY A 45 -11.42 3.44 2.83
C GLY A 45 -11.86 1.99 3.00
N LEU A 46 -10.89 1.07 3.14
CA LEU A 46 -11.15 -0.34 3.40
C LEU A 46 -11.90 -0.55 4.71
N THR A 47 -11.51 0.09 5.81
CA THR A 47 -12.18 -0.11 7.11
C THR A 47 -13.64 0.38 7.12
N ILE A 48 -13.96 1.40 6.33
CA ILE A 48 -15.33 1.92 6.20
C ILE A 48 -16.17 1.07 5.24
N LEU A 49 -15.64 0.72 4.07
CA LEU A 49 -16.41 0.04 3.02
C LEU A 49 -16.49 -1.48 3.17
N LEU A 50 -15.51 -2.14 3.82
CA LEU A 50 -15.58 -3.59 4.07
C LEU A 50 -16.85 -4.00 4.83
N PRO A 51 -17.18 -3.39 5.99
CA PRO A 51 -18.40 -3.72 6.72
C PRO A 51 -19.65 -3.45 5.88
N ILE A 52 -19.68 -2.33 5.15
CA ILE A 52 -20.81 -1.95 4.31
C ILE A 52 -21.03 -2.98 3.19
N LYS A 53 -19.96 -3.45 2.53
CA LYS A 53 -20.05 -4.46 1.46
C LYS A 53 -20.44 -5.85 1.99
N LEU A 54 -20.06 -6.19 3.22
CA LEU A 54 -20.35 -7.50 3.83
C LEU A 54 -21.73 -7.57 4.51
N LEU A 55 -22.21 -6.47 5.08
CA LEU A 55 -23.44 -6.42 5.89
C LEU A 55 -24.57 -5.63 5.21
N GLY A 56 -24.25 -4.78 4.23
CA GLY A 56 -25.20 -3.91 3.55
C GLY A 56 -25.91 -4.58 2.38
N SER A 57 -27.19 -4.25 2.21
CA SER A 57 -28.07 -4.74 1.14
C SER A 57 -28.24 -3.75 -0.02
N ALA A 58 -27.53 -2.62 -0.01
CA ALA A 58 -27.64 -1.58 -1.02
C ALA A 58 -26.50 -1.66 -2.05
N ASP A 59 -26.83 -1.29 -3.30
CA ASP A 59 -25.87 -1.24 -4.40
C ASP A 59 -24.91 -0.05 -4.20
N HIS A 60 -23.64 -0.39 -3.94
CA HIS A 60 -22.56 0.55 -3.67
C HIS A 60 -21.44 0.48 -4.72
N SER A 61 -21.76 0.00 -5.93
CA SER A 61 -20.82 -0.19 -7.05
C SER A 61 -19.93 1.03 -7.36
N ALA A 62 -20.48 2.25 -7.28
CA ALA A 62 -19.69 3.48 -7.50
C ALA A 62 -18.63 3.71 -6.40
N ALA A 63 -18.98 3.44 -5.14
CA ALA A 63 -18.07 3.62 -4.00
C ALA A 63 -17.00 2.51 -3.98
N SER A 64 -17.34 1.28 -4.35
CA SER A 64 -16.41 0.17 -4.44
C SER A 64 -15.41 0.33 -5.59
N GLY A 65 -15.86 0.84 -6.74
CA GLY A 65 -14.99 1.19 -7.86
C GLY A 65 -13.98 2.29 -7.52
N LEU A 66 -14.41 3.34 -6.84
CA LEU A 66 -13.53 4.42 -6.37
C LEU A 66 -12.49 3.91 -5.35
N LEU A 67 -12.91 3.06 -4.40
CA LEU A 67 -11.99 2.43 -3.45
C LEU A 67 -10.98 1.51 -4.15
N SER A 68 -11.40 0.72 -5.14
CA SER A 68 -10.50 -0.11 -5.93
C SER A 68 -9.42 0.74 -6.62
N GLY A 69 -9.81 1.89 -7.17
CA GLY A 69 -8.86 2.86 -7.74
C GLY A 69 -7.87 3.40 -6.72
N ILE A 70 -8.35 3.82 -5.54
CA ILE A 70 -7.49 4.31 -4.44
C ILE A 70 -6.50 3.24 -3.99
N VAL A 71 -6.97 2.01 -3.79
CA VAL A 71 -6.13 0.86 -3.42
C VAL A 71 -5.07 0.61 -4.49
N GLY A 72 -5.46 0.62 -5.76
CA GLY A 72 -4.53 0.45 -6.88
C GLY A 72 -3.43 1.50 -6.91
N VAL A 73 -3.78 2.78 -6.71
CA VAL A 73 -2.81 3.88 -6.61
C VAL A 73 -1.89 3.68 -5.41
N ALA A 74 -2.41 3.33 -4.24
CA ALA A 74 -1.60 3.10 -3.04
C ALA A 74 -0.57 1.97 -3.23
N PHE A 75 -1.00 0.83 -3.80
CA PHE A 75 -0.08 -0.27 -4.11
C PHE A 75 0.92 0.09 -5.19
N THR A 76 0.52 0.88 -6.20
CA THR A 76 1.45 1.35 -7.24
C THR A 76 2.56 2.22 -6.64
N LEU A 77 2.20 3.19 -5.80
CA LEU A 77 3.17 4.05 -5.12
C LEU A 77 4.09 3.25 -4.19
N LEU A 78 3.53 2.28 -3.45
CA LEU A 78 4.30 1.37 -2.61
C LEU A 78 5.28 0.54 -3.45
N PHE A 79 4.85 0.00 -4.59
CA PHE A 79 5.74 -0.76 -5.46
C PHE A 79 6.84 0.09 -6.06
N ILE A 80 6.55 1.33 -6.47
CA ILE A 80 7.60 2.25 -6.95
C ILE A 80 8.63 2.47 -5.84
N HIS A 81 8.19 2.78 -4.62
CA HIS A 81 9.08 2.99 -3.49
C HIS A 81 9.94 1.76 -3.17
N LEU A 82 9.33 0.57 -3.14
CA LEU A 82 10.03 -0.69 -2.89
C LEU A 82 11.01 -1.04 -4.02
N ASN A 83 10.64 -0.87 -5.28
CA ASN A 83 11.51 -1.18 -6.42
C ASN A 83 12.68 -0.20 -6.56
N VAL A 84 12.51 1.07 -6.17
CA VAL A 84 13.62 2.04 -6.16
C VAL A 84 14.64 1.70 -5.06
N LYS A 85 14.19 1.23 -3.89
CA LYS A 85 15.07 0.93 -2.74
C LYS A 85 15.61 -0.51 -2.73
N SER A 86 14.90 -1.47 -3.31
CA SER A 86 15.28 -2.89 -3.32
C SER A 86 16.20 -3.24 -4.49
N LYS A 87 17.30 -3.93 -4.19
CA LYS A 87 18.27 -4.38 -5.21
C LYS A 87 17.95 -5.75 -5.80
N ASN A 88 17.09 -6.54 -5.15
CA ASN A 88 16.84 -7.93 -5.51
C ASN A 88 15.34 -8.26 -5.57
N PRO A 89 14.90 -9.08 -6.55
CA PRO A 89 13.52 -9.56 -6.58
C PRO A 89 13.21 -10.41 -5.35
N SER A 90 12.18 -10.02 -4.60
CA SER A 90 11.76 -10.66 -3.34
C SER A 90 10.44 -11.42 -3.50
N VAL A 91 10.28 -12.51 -2.74
CA VAL A 91 9.02 -13.27 -2.66
C VAL A 91 7.92 -12.43 -1.99
N ILE A 92 8.27 -11.59 -1.01
CA ILE A 92 7.33 -10.65 -0.38
C ILE A 92 6.76 -9.67 -1.40
N LEU A 93 7.58 -9.14 -2.30
CA LEU A 93 7.13 -8.28 -3.41
C LEU A 93 6.14 -9.01 -4.32
N TYR A 94 6.41 -10.28 -4.64
CA TYR A 94 5.47 -11.11 -5.41
C TYR A 94 4.14 -11.32 -4.68
N ILE A 95 4.17 -11.64 -3.38
CA ILE A 95 2.96 -11.82 -2.56
C ILE A 95 2.17 -10.52 -2.48
N LEU A 96 2.82 -9.38 -2.25
CA LEU A 96 2.18 -8.07 -2.22
C LEU A 96 1.51 -7.75 -3.57
N THR A 97 2.18 -8.06 -4.68
CA THR A 97 1.63 -7.86 -6.03
C THR A 97 0.38 -8.70 -6.25
N TRP A 98 0.44 -9.98 -5.88
CA TRP A 98 -0.71 -10.88 -5.97
C TRP A 98 -1.87 -10.40 -5.08
N LEU A 99 -1.58 -10.01 -3.84
CA LEU A 99 -2.58 -9.52 -2.89
C LEU A 99 -3.23 -8.23 -3.39
N SER A 100 -2.45 -7.29 -3.93
CA SER A 100 -2.95 -6.07 -4.57
C SER A 100 -3.96 -6.38 -5.69
N LEU A 101 -3.65 -7.34 -6.56
CA LEU A 101 -4.52 -7.74 -7.67
C LEU A 101 -5.82 -8.38 -7.16
N MET A 102 -5.72 -9.31 -6.22
CA MET A 102 -6.89 -9.98 -5.64
C MET A 102 -7.80 -8.98 -4.91
N LEU A 103 -7.22 -8.03 -4.17
CA LEU A 103 -7.99 -7.01 -3.47
C LEU A 103 -8.71 -6.09 -4.46
N SER A 104 -8.03 -5.65 -5.53
CA SER A 104 -8.62 -4.78 -6.55
C SER A 104 -9.77 -5.47 -7.30
N LEU A 105 -9.60 -6.74 -7.68
CA LEU A 105 -10.64 -7.54 -8.32
C LEU A 105 -11.84 -7.75 -7.38
N TRP A 106 -11.58 -8.09 -6.12
CA TRP A 106 -12.64 -8.29 -5.12
C TRP A 106 -13.39 -7.00 -4.80
N LEU A 107 -12.74 -5.84 -4.85
CA LEU A 107 -13.39 -4.55 -4.68
C LEU A 107 -14.21 -4.14 -5.91
N ALA A 108 -13.72 -4.44 -7.11
CA ALA A 108 -14.36 -4.08 -8.36
C ALA A 108 -15.58 -4.96 -8.72
N GLY A 109 -15.60 -6.22 -8.29
CA GLY A 109 -16.74 -7.14 -8.43
C GLY A 109 -17.80 -6.91 -7.37
#